data_AF-A0AA43FVM0-F1
#
_entry.id   AF-A0AA43FVM0-F1
#
_cell.length_a   1.000
_cell.length_b   1.000
_cell.length_c   1.000
_cell.angle_alpha   90.00
_cell.angle_beta   90.00
_cell.angle_gamma   90.00
#
_symmetry.space_group_name_H-M   'P 1'
#
loop_
_entity.id
_entity.type
_entity.pdbx_description
1 polymer ?
#
loop_
_entity_poly.entity_id
_entity_poly.type
_entity_poly.pdbx_seq_one_letter_code
_entity_poly.pdbx_strand_id
1 'polypeptide(L)'
;YRPDFEEPWLFGTMARFDVASRAVDTVGRYPHARRPDPGASNPFSATGVIAGAGGGFVNAKTDEAQVAWSRADGAMTQIARWKQAPTYPTATTWTRFENSLRANLRRMNPQLSGEDLERFVDQQVSRYEVDASIPLPLFGQIHGAADGAVRLSTFSPGNTWPMRYRVMSSSGEFLGSMSFPRPFHVLDVVDDLVLGMVLDDFDVQAVALYRYRFGP
;
A
#
# COMPACT_ATOMS: atom_id res chain seq x y z
N TYR A 1 -15.17 8.20 -8.27
CA TYR A 1 -14.44 9.44 -7.93
C TYR A 1 -14.48 10.37 -9.14
N ARG A 2 -14.77 11.67 -8.98
CA ARG A 2 -14.74 12.60 -10.12
C ARG A 2 -13.28 13.05 -10.37
N PRO A 3 -12.74 12.90 -11.58
CA PRO A 3 -11.33 13.20 -11.86
C PRO A 3 -11.02 14.70 -11.97
N ASP A 4 -12.01 15.58 -11.80
CA ASP A 4 -11.98 17.02 -12.11
C ASP A 4 -11.77 17.93 -10.88
N PHE A 5 -11.31 17.38 -9.77
CA PHE A 5 -10.95 18.16 -8.58
C PHE A 5 -9.75 19.10 -8.82
N GLU A 6 -9.79 20.27 -8.19
CA GLU A 6 -8.79 21.32 -8.39
C GLU A 6 -7.53 21.10 -7.53
N GLU A 7 -7.72 20.56 -6.32
CA GLU A 7 -6.65 20.39 -5.35
C GLU A 7 -5.61 19.36 -5.82
N PRO A 8 -4.34 19.46 -5.37
CA PRO A 8 -3.32 18.46 -5.70
C PRO A 8 -3.66 17.05 -5.19
N TRP A 9 -4.49 16.96 -4.16
CA TRP A 9 -4.90 15.72 -3.51
C TRP A 9 -6.39 15.71 -3.24
N LEU A 10 -7.03 14.60 -3.60
CA LEU A 10 -8.30 14.22 -3.03
C LEU A 10 -8.07 13.78 -1.60
N PHE A 11 -8.93 14.24 -0.70
CA PHE A 11 -8.95 13.76 0.67
C PHE A 11 -10.09 12.76 0.88
N GLY A 12 -9.74 11.58 1.36
CA GLY A 12 -10.67 10.61 1.93
C GLY A 12 -11.08 11.03 3.35
N THR A 13 -12.09 10.35 3.88
CA THR A 13 -12.64 10.61 5.22
C THR A 13 -12.34 9.44 6.14
N MET A 14 -11.86 9.74 7.35
CA MET A 14 -11.75 8.78 8.44
C MET A 14 -13.02 8.86 9.26
N ALA A 15 -13.69 7.72 9.44
CA ALA A 15 -14.94 7.65 10.17
C ALA A 15 -14.83 6.63 11.30
N ARG A 16 -15.40 6.98 12.45
CA ARG A 16 -15.63 6.07 13.57
C ARG A 16 -17.10 5.66 13.52
N PHE A 17 -17.35 4.36 13.65
CA PHE A 17 -18.69 3.82 13.82
C PHE A 17 -18.89 3.36 15.26
N ASP A 18 -19.94 3.86 15.90
CA ASP A 18 -20.36 3.43 17.23
C ASP A 18 -21.50 2.42 17.11
N VAL A 19 -21.25 1.17 17.48
CA VAL A 19 -22.20 0.07 17.26
C VAL A 19 -23.47 0.23 18.12
N ALA A 20 -23.34 0.75 19.34
CA ALA A 20 -24.44 0.86 20.29
C ALA A 20 -25.45 1.92 19.86
N SER A 21 -24.97 3.09 19.45
CA SER A 21 -25.79 4.19 18.95
C SER A 21 -26.09 4.11 17.46
N ARG A 22 -25.37 3.26 16.72
CA ARG A 22 -25.36 3.19 15.24
C ARG A 22 -24.97 4.53 14.60
N ALA A 23 -24.23 5.37 15.31
CA ALA A 23 -23.76 6.65 14.81
C ALA A 23 -22.45 6.49 14.02
N VAL A 24 -22.27 7.34 13.00
CA VAL A 24 -21.02 7.47 12.24
C VAL A 24 -20.52 8.90 12.43
N ASP A 25 -19.34 9.03 13.02
CA ASP A 25 -18.67 10.31 13.21
C ASP A 25 -17.50 10.44 12.25
N THR A 26 -17.40 11.58 11.59
CA THR A 26 -16.19 11.94 10.84
C THR A 26 -15.14 12.44 11.81
N VAL A 27 -14.01 11.75 11.88
CA VAL A 27 -12.95 12.03 12.87
C VAL A 27 -11.69 12.58 12.22
N GLY A 28 -11.62 12.57 10.89
CA GLY A 28 -10.54 13.25 10.18
C GLY A 28 -10.54 13.01 8.69
N ARG A 29 -9.47 13.45 8.04
CA ARG A 29 -9.25 13.30 6.60
C ARG A 29 -7.83 12.79 6.35
N TYR A 30 -7.66 12.09 5.24
CA TYR A 30 -6.35 11.62 4.79
C TYR A 30 -6.22 11.88 3.28
N PRO A 31 -5.02 12.18 2.76
CA PRO A 31 -4.81 12.21 1.32
C PRO A 31 -5.16 10.82 0.79
N HIS A 32 -5.94 10.73 -0.28
CA HIS A 32 -6.39 9.45 -0.85
C HIS A 32 -5.83 9.23 -2.24
N ALA A 33 -6.04 10.20 -3.13
CA ALA A 33 -5.60 10.12 -4.51
C ALA A 33 -4.96 11.44 -4.92
N ARG A 34 -3.82 11.36 -5.61
CA ARG A 34 -3.20 12.51 -6.24
C ARG A 34 -3.98 12.90 -7.49
N ARG A 35 -4.03 14.18 -7.81
CA ARG A 35 -4.61 14.66 -9.08
C ARG A 35 -3.86 14.01 -10.24
N PRO A 36 -4.58 13.34 -11.18
CA PRO A 36 -3.95 12.87 -12.40
C PRO A 36 -3.45 14.06 -13.21
N ASP A 37 -2.24 13.96 -13.74
CA ASP A 37 -1.80 14.92 -14.74
C ASP A 37 -2.65 14.76 -16.01
N PRO A 38 -3.12 15.85 -16.64
CA PRO A 38 -4.07 15.81 -17.75
C PRO A 38 -3.50 15.23 -19.07
N GLY A 39 -2.23 14.80 -19.07
CA GLY A 39 -1.59 14.12 -20.19
C GLY A 39 -1.67 12.60 -20.06
N ALA A 40 -0.50 11.95 -20.05
CA ALA A 40 -0.40 10.51 -19.91
C ALA A 40 -0.46 10.04 -18.45
N SER A 41 -1.05 8.87 -18.23
CA SER A 41 -1.10 8.26 -16.91
C SER A 41 0.28 7.69 -16.55
N ASN A 42 0.91 8.19 -15.49
CA ASN A 42 2.08 7.52 -14.92
C ASN A 42 1.59 6.29 -14.10
N PRO A 43 2.03 5.06 -14.40
CA PRO A 43 1.57 3.87 -13.68
C PRO A 43 2.14 3.74 -12.26
N PHE A 44 3.11 4.59 -11.91
CA PHE A 44 3.78 4.60 -10.61
C PHE A 44 3.37 5.82 -9.78
N SER A 45 2.13 6.27 -9.92
CA SER A 45 1.62 7.44 -9.20
C SER A 45 1.58 7.21 -7.68
N ALA A 46 1.97 8.23 -6.93
CA ALA A 46 1.76 8.26 -5.49
C ALA A 46 0.27 8.18 -5.14
N THR A 47 -0.03 7.47 -4.05
CA THR A 47 -1.37 7.39 -3.49
C THR A 47 -1.30 7.71 -2.01
N GLY A 48 -2.46 7.95 -1.41
CA GLY A 48 -2.55 8.04 0.03
C GLY A 48 -3.15 6.77 0.62
N VAL A 49 -2.57 6.33 1.72
CA VAL A 49 -2.91 5.07 2.39
C VAL A 49 -3.35 5.32 3.82
N ILE A 50 -4.21 4.45 4.32
CA ILE A 50 -4.74 4.50 5.67
C ILE A 50 -4.92 3.08 6.23
N ALA A 51 -4.71 2.93 7.54
CA ALA A 51 -5.08 1.74 8.29
C ALA A 51 -5.66 2.13 9.66
N GLY A 52 -6.60 1.33 10.17
CA GLY A 52 -7.05 1.41 11.56
C GLY A 52 -6.19 0.50 12.44
N ALA A 53 -5.78 0.97 13.61
CA ALA A 53 -5.02 0.18 14.58
C ALA A 53 -5.11 0.81 15.97
N GLY A 54 -5.18 0.00 17.04
CA GLY A 54 -5.11 0.47 18.42
C GLY A 54 -6.17 1.51 18.82
N GLY A 55 -7.36 1.47 18.22
CA GLY A 55 -8.41 2.47 18.46
C GLY A 55 -8.15 3.84 17.81
N GLY A 56 -7.25 3.89 16.83
CA GLY A 56 -6.97 5.08 16.02
C GLY A 56 -6.74 4.74 14.55
N PHE A 57 -6.15 5.69 13.84
CA PHE A 57 -5.85 5.61 12.42
C PHE A 57 -4.39 6.01 12.19
N VAL A 58 -3.73 5.32 11.27
CA VAL A 58 -2.47 5.75 10.69
C VAL A 58 -2.68 6.04 9.21
N ASN A 59 -2.17 7.17 8.73
CA ASN A 59 -2.24 7.53 7.33
C ASN A 59 -0.91 8.09 6.81
N ALA A 60 -0.72 8.02 5.50
CA ALA A 60 0.48 8.50 4.85
C ALA A 60 0.25 8.76 3.35
N LYS A 61 1.15 9.53 2.74
CA LYS A 61 1.33 9.57 1.29
C LYS A 61 2.49 8.66 0.93
N THR A 62 2.32 7.84 -0.09
CA THR A 62 3.33 6.83 -0.43
C THR A 62 4.63 7.43 -0.98
N ASP A 63 4.65 8.70 -1.37
CA ASP A 63 5.82 9.46 -1.86
C ASP A 63 6.52 10.29 -0.77
N GLU A 64 6.02 10.28 0.47
CA GLU A 64 6.59 11.02 1.59
C GLU A 64 7.15 10.06 2.66
N ALA A 65 8.34 10.36 3.18
CA ALA A 65 8.96 9.61 4.28
C ALA A 65 8.36 10.01 5.64
N GLN A 66 7.03 9.97 5.73
CA GLN A 66 6.25 10.40 6.87
C GLN A 66 4.99 9.55 7.03
N VAL A 67 4.66 9.18 8.27
CA VAL A 67 3.35 8.66 8.66
C VAL A 67 2.77 9.49 9.80
N ALA A 68 1.45 9.60 9.84
CA ALA A 68 0.72 10.38 10.84
C ALA A 68 -0.33 9.50 11.53
N TRP A 69 -0.38 9.58 12.86
CA TRP A 69 -1.31 8.86 13.71
C TRP A 69 -2.33 9.80 14.33
N SER A 70 -3.60 9.44 14.23
CA SER A 70 -4.71 10.13 14.86
C SER A 70 -5.54 9.18 15.70
N ARG A 71 -6.01 9.64 16.85
CA ARG A 71 -7.02 8.95 17.66
C ARG A 71 -8.38 8.93 16.97
N ALA A 72 -9.27 8.08 17.47
CA ALA A 72 -10.66 8.03 17.02
C ALA A 72 -11.52 9.24 17.41
N ASP A 73 -10.96 10.24 18.11
CA ASP A 73 -11.57 11.57 18.32
C ASP A 73 -11.02 12.62 17.33
N GLY A 74 -10.11 12.21 16.44
CA GLY A 74 -9.44 13.08 15.46
C GLY A 74 -8.18 13.77 15.95
N ALA A 75 -7.81 13.63 17.23
CA ALA A 75 -6.59 14.23 17.74
C ALA A 75 -5.35 13.53 17.14
N MET A 76 -4.46 14.29 16.53
CA MET A 76 -3.15 13.81 16.08
C MET A 76 -2.29 13.46 17.31
N THR A 77 -1.76 12.24 17.37
CA THR A 77 -0.95 11.76 18.51
C THR A 77 0.53 11.62 18.18
N GLN A 78 0.87 11.35 16.92
CA GLN A 78 2.24 11.04 16.53
C GLN A 78 2.47 11.33 15.05
N ILE A 79 3.65 11.85 14.72
CA ILE A 79 4.14 11.96 13.36
C ILE A 79 5.54 11.34 13.33
N ALA A 80 5.69 10.22 12.64
CA ALA A 80 6.98 9.58 12.45
C ALA A 80 7.56 9.98 11.09
N ARG A 81 8.80 10.48 11.08
CA ARG A 81 9.52 10.92 9.89
C ARG A 81 10.86 10.21 9.81
N TRP A 82 11.27 9.81 8.61
CA TRP A 82 12.59 9.24 8.38
C TRP A 82 13.24 9.86 7.14
N LYS A 83 14.54 9.63 6.96
CA LYS A 83 15.27 10.03 5.75
C LYS A 83 15.27 8.86 4.77
N GLN A 84 14.86 9.12 3.54
CA GLN A 84 14.93 8.16 2.44
C GLN A 84 15.21 8.91 1.14
N ALA A 85 16.18 8.42 0.37
CA ALA A 85 16.44 8.95 -0.94
C ALA A 85 15.32 8.55 -1.92
N PRO A 86 14.90 9.45 -2.82
CA PRO A 86 13.98 9.09 -3.89
C PRO A 86 14.60 8.00 -4.78
N THR A 87 13.76 7.07 -5.24
CA THR A 87 14.13 6.07 -6.24
C THR A 87 13.37 6.39 -7.51
N TYR A 88 14.04 6.43 -8.66
CA TYR A 88 13.40 6.78 -9.93
C TYR A 88 13.10 5.52 -10.78
N PRO A 89 12.09 5.58 -11.66
CA PRO A 89 11.80 4.49 -12.59
C PRO A 89 13.02 4.16 -13.48
N THR A 90 13.18 2.88 -13.79
CA THR A 90 14.19 2.38 -14.74
C THR A 90 13.52 1.49 -15.78
N ALA A 91 14.23 1.14 -16.85
CA ALA A 91 13.76 0.12 -17.79
C ALA A 91 13.39 -1.20 -17.09
N THR A 92 14.15 -1.60 -16.05
CA THR A 92 13.84 -2.79 -15.25
C THR A 92 12.53 -2.62 -14.46
N THR A 93 12.25 -1.43 -13.93
CA THR A 93 10.98 -1.11 -13.27
C THR A 93 9.81 -1.29 -14.23
N TRP A 94 9.98 -0.83 -15.47
CA TRP A 94 8.98 -0.96 -16.52
C TRP A 94 8.73 -2.43 -16.93
N THR A 95 9.79 -3.20 -17.20
CA THR A 95 9.66 -4.63 -17.51
C THR A 95 8.94 -5.40 -16.40
N ARG A 96 9.19 -5.06 -15.12
CA ARG A 96 8.47 -5.67 -13.98
C ARG A 96 6.99 -5.33 -14.00
N PHE A 97 6.64 -4.08 -14.32
CA PHE A 97 5.26 -3.65 -14.47
C PHE A 97 4.54 -4.44 -15.57
N GLU A 98 5.11 -4.53 -16.77
CA GLU A 98 4.50 -5.31 -17.86
C GLU A 98 4.34 -6.80 -17.49
N ASN A 99 5.38 -7.40 -16.89
CA ASN A 99 5.32 -8.80 -16.44
C ASN A 99 4.24 -9.02 -15.38
N SER A 100 4.00 -8.04 -14.51
CA SER A 100 2.92 -8.09 -13.54
C SER A 100 1.53 -8.05 -14.19
N LEU A 101 1.37 -7.26 -15.26
CA LEU A 101 0.12 -7.22 -16.04
C LEU A 101 -0.14 -8.57 -16.70
N ARG A 102 0.90 -9.15 -17.35
CA ARG A 102 0.83 -10.50 -17.94
C ARG A 102 0.43 -11.54 -16.90
N ALA A 103 1.09 -11.55 -15.73
CA ALA A 103 0.81 -12.50 -14.67
C ALA A 103 -0.62 -12.35 -14.12
N ASN A 104 -1.08 -11.12 -13.90
CA ASN A 104 -2.44 -10.86 -13.41
C ASN A 104 -3.51 -11.28 -14.43
N LEU A 105 -3.33 -10.94 -15.71
CA LEU A 105 -4.25 -11.33 -16.78
C LEU A 105 -4.36 -12.85 -16.92
N ARG A 106 -3.23 -13.57 -16.89
CA ARG A 106 -3.22 -15.05 -16.90
C ARG A 106 -3.97 -15.63 -15.71
N ARG A 107 -3.76 -15.07 -14.51
CA ARG A 107 -4.44 -15.52 -13.28
C ARG A 107 -5.96 -15.31 -13.36
N MET A 108 -6.41 -14.16 -13.86
CA MET A 108 -7.84 -13.85 -13.98
C MET A 108 -8.51 -14.56 -15.16
N ASN A 109 -7.76 -14.89 -16.21
CA ASN A 109 -8.27 -15.48 -17.45
C ASN A 109 -7.37 -16.64 -17.89
N PRO A 110 -7.40 -17.79 -17.21
CA PRO A 110 -6.49 -18.91 -17.50
C PRO A 110 -6.69 -19.54 -18.89
N GLN A 111 -7.85 -19.30 -19.51
CA GLN A 111 -8.19 -19.79 -20.86
C GLN A 111 -7.78 -18.82 -21.98
N LEU A 112 -7.18 -17.67 -21.65
CA LEU A 112 -6.80 -16.67 -22.64
C LEU A 112 -5.64 -17.17 -23.50
N SER A 113 -5.74 -17.03 -24.82
CA SER A 113 -4.65 -17.39 -25.73
C SER A 113 -3.42 -16.50 -25.48
N GLY A 114 -2.24 -16.98 -25.86
CA GLY A 114 -1.01 -16.19 -25.74
C GLY A 114 -1.03 -14.90 -26.58
N GLU A 115 -1.62 -14.97 -27.78
CA GLU A 115 -1.75 -13.81 -28.67
C GLU A 115 -2.73 -12.77 -28.09
N ASP A 116 -3.88 -13.22 -27.59
CA ASP A 116 -4.84 -12.31 -26.95
C ASP A 116 -4.25 -11.67 -25.70
N LEU A 117 -3.51 -12.44 -24.89
CA LEU A 117 -2.81 -11.93 -23.72
C LEU A 117 -1.88 -10.77 -24.08
N GLU A 118 -0.97 -10.95 -25.03
CA GLU A 118 -0.02 -9.90 -25.40
C GLU A 118 -0.75 -8.70 -26.02
N ARG A 119 -1.77 -8.91 -26.86
CA ARG A 119 -2.61 -7.83 -27.37
C ARG A 119 -3.27 -7.00 -26.26
N PHE A 120 -3.79 -7.66 -25.21
CA PHE A 120 -4.35 -6.97 -24.05
C PHE A 120 -3.30 -6.23 -23.25
N VAL A 121 -2.12 -6.82 -23.06
CA VAL A 121 -1.00 -6.16 -22.35
C VAL A 121 -0.56 -4.92 -23.12
N ASP A 122 -0.33 -5.01 -24.42
CA ASP A 122 0.06 -3.88 -25.28
C ASP A 122 -1.00 -2.76 -25.26
N GLN A 123 -2.28 -3.12 -25.29
CA GLN A 123 -3.38 -2.16 -25.17
C GLN A 123 -3.40 -1.45 -23.80
N GLN A 124 -3.05 -2.14 -22.71
CA GLN A 124 -2.98 -1.52 -21.39
C GLN A 124 -1.73 -0.64 -21.27
N VAL A 125 -0.58 -1.18 -21.67
CA VAL A 125 0.74 -0.54 -21.59
C VAL A 125 0.78 0.76 -22.40
N SER A 126 0.16 0.79 -23.59
CA SER A 126 0.08 1.98 -24.45
C SER A 126 -0.70 3.16 -23.86
N ARG A 127 -1.43 2.96 -22.74
CA ARG A 127 -2.13 4.05 -22.03
C ARG A 127 -1.23 4.78 -21.02
N TYR A 128 -0.04 4.26 -20.79
CA TYR A 128 0.88 4.75 -19.78
C TYR A 128 2.11 5.38 -20.42
N GLU A 129 2.58 6.47 -19.81
CA GLU A 129 3.87 7.08 -20.12
C GLU A 129 4.65 7.18 -18.81
N VAL A 130 5.85 6.61 -18.79
CA VAL A 130 6.69 6.66 -17.59
C VAL A 130 7.45 7.97 -17.58
N ASP A 131 7.06 8.86 -16.66
CA ASP A 131 7.86 10.05 -16.35
C ASP A 131 9.01 9.64 -15.42
N ALA A 132 10.23 9.57 -15.97
CA ALA A 132 11.44 9.23 -15.24
C ALA A 132 11.90 10.33 -14.26
N SER A 133 11.34 11.54 -14.33
CA SER A 133 11.61 12.63 -13.38
C SER A 133 10.77 12.52 -12.10
N ILE A 134 9.72 11.70 -12.10
CA ILE A 134 8.87 11.48 -10.93
C ILE A 134 9.41 10.26 -10.16
N PRO A 135 9.72 10.38 -8.86
CA PRO A 135 10.18 9.26 -8.06
C PRO A 135 9.07 8.22 -7.87
N LEU A 136 9.47 6.95 -7.78
CA LEU A 136 8.62 5.85 -7.37
C LEU A 136 8.12 6.06 -5.93
N PRO A 137 6.93 5.54 -5.60
CA PRO A 137 6.46 5.49 -4.23
C PRO A 137 7.49 4.79 -3.32
N LEU A 138 7.65 5.29 -2.10
CA LEU A 138 8.52 4.74 -1.07
C LEU A 138 7.99 3.42 -0.51
N PHE A 139 6.66 3.26 -0.49
CA PHE A 139 5.94 2.08 -0.01
C PHE A 139 4.57 1.93 -0.71
N GLY A 140 3.94 0.76 -0.61
CA GLY A 140 2.64 0.50 -1.24
C GLY A 140 1.46 0.44 -0.26
N GLN A 141 1.64 -0.20 0.89
CA GLN A 141 0.62 -0.42 1.92
C GLN A 141 1.16 -0.05 3.29
N ILE A 142 0.26 0.27 4.21
CA ILE A 142 0.57 0.60 5.60
C ILE A 142 -0.26 -0.29 6.54
N HIS A 143 0.38 -0.78 7.59
CA HIS A 143 -0.29 -1.42 8.73
C HIS A 143 0.22 -0.78 10.02
N GLY A 144 -0.69 -0.29 10.85
CA GLY A 144 -0.36 0.17 12.20
C GLY A 144 -0.43 -0.96 13.21
N ALA A 145 0.20 -0.80 14.36
CA ALA A 145 -0.02 -1.61 15.56
C ALA A 145 -0.40 -0.72 16.74
N ALA A 146 -0.94 -1.33 17.80
CA ALA A 146 -1.44 -0.59 18.97
C ALA A 146 -0.37 0.20 19.73
N ASP A 147 0.90 -0.19 19.61
CA ASP A 147 2.07 0.49 20.19
C ASP A 147 2.57 1.70 19.36
N GLY A 148 1.90 2.01 18.24
CA GLY A 148 2.27 3.09 17.32
C GLY A 148 3.33 2.71 16.29
N ALA A 149 3.84 1.47 16.31
CA ALA A 149 4.73 0.97 15.27
C ALA A 149 3.98 0.79 13.95
N VAL A 150 4.69 0.96 12.83
CA VAL A 150 4.10 0.83 11.48
C VAL A 150 4.89 -0.17 10.63
N ARG A 151 4.18 -0.91 9.79
CA ARG A 151 4.76 -1.75 8.74
C ARG A 151 4.41 -1.16 7.38
N LEU A 152 5.42 -0.86 6.60
CA LEU A 152 5.31 -0.25 5.28
C LEU A 152 5.72 -1.29 4.24
N SER A 153 4.81 -1.72 3.37
CA SER A 153 5.18 -2.65 2.30
C SER A 153 6.12 -1.96 1.33
N THR A 154 7.17 -2.64 0.89
CA THR A 154 8.08 -2.12 -0.12
C THR A 154 7.31 -1.94 -1.42
N PHE A 155 7.42 -0.77 -2.04
CA PHE A 155 6.80 -0.55 -3.34
C PHE A 155 7.35 -1.55 -4.35
N SER A 156 6.46 -2.22 -5.07
CA SER A 156 6.81 -3.08 -6.18
C SER A 156 5.87 -2.81 -7.36
N PRO A 157 6.38 -2.52 -8.56
CA PRO A 157 5.57 -2.42 -9.76
C PRO A 157 4.74 -3.69 -9.94
N GLY A 158 3.42 -3.57 -9.80
CA GLY A 158 2.51 -4.70 -9.97
C GLY A 158 2.23 -5.57 -8.74
N ASN A 159 2.56 -5.10 -7.53
CA ASN A 159 2.25 -5.79 -6.27
C ASN A 159 2.76 -7.25 -6.24
N THR A 160 4.01 -7.46 -6.64
CA THR A 160 4.61 -8.79 -6.65
C THR A 160 4.73 -9.37 -5.24
N TRP A 161 4.27 -10.61 -5.07
CA TRP A 161 4.45 -11.39 -3.83
C TRP A 161 5.77 -12.17 -3.83
N PRO A 162 6.37 -12.47 -2.66
CA PRO A 162 5.93 -12.06 -1.32
C PRO A 162 6.26 -10.59 -1.02
N MET A 163 5.34 -9.90 -0.35
CA MET A 163 5.58 -8.52 0.09
C MET A 163 6.63 -8.50 1.21
N ARG A 164 7.64 -7.63 1.06
CA ARG A 164 8.57 -7.26 2.12
C ARG A 164 8.07 -6.00 2.81
N TYR A 165 8.07 -6.00 4.13
CA TYR A 165 7.67 -4.84 4.94
C TYR A 165 8.87 -4.27 5.67
N ARG A 166 8.99 -2.94 5.68
CA ARG A 166 9.86 -2.21 6.60
C ARG A 166 9.07 -1.95 7.87
N VAL A 167 9.64 -2.27 9.01
CA VAL A 167 9.02 -2.01 10.31
C VAL A 167 9.68 -0.79 10.92
N MET A 168 8.85 0.18 11.28
CA MET A 168 9.27 1.42 11.93
C MET A 168 8.65 1.47 13.34
N SER A 169 9.41 1.95 14.31
CA SER A 169 8.92 2.24 15.65
C SER A 169 7.93 3.42 15.63
N SER A 170 7.31 3.68 16.79
CA SER A 170 6.48 4.87 16.97
C SER A 170 7.25 6.19 16.85
N SER A 171 8.58 6.21 17.06
CA SER A 171 9.40 7.39 16.84
C SER A 171 9.82 7.59 15.36
N GLY A 172 9.55 6.62 14.49
CA GLY A 172 10.03 6.61 13.11
C GLY A 172 11.44 6.04 12.93
N GLU A 173 11.96 5.33 13.94
CA GLU A 173 13.19 4.55 13.83
C GLU A 173 12.94 3.28 13.03
N PHE A 174 13.88 2.87 12.18
CA PHE A 174 13.79 1.61 11.45
C PHE A 174 14.20 0.44 12.35
N LEU A 175 13.25 -0.46 12.65
CA LEU A 175 13.46 -1.62 13.52
C LEU A 175 13.94 -2.85 12.75
N GLY A 176 13.63 -2.93 11.46
CA GLY A 176 14.04 -4.06 10.62
C GLY A 176 13.09 -4.30 9.47
N SER A 177 13.26 -5.45 8.81
CA SER A 177 12.39 -5.88 7.72
C SER A 177 11.70 -7.20 8.05
N MET A 178 10.49 -7.37 7.54
CA MET A 178 9.69 -8.57 7.66
C MET A 178 9.35 -9.09 6.26
N SER A 179 9.41 -10.41 6.09
CA SER A 179 8.97 -11.10 4.88
C SER A 179 8.27 -12.38 5.25
N PHE A 180 7.37 -12.85 4.39
CA PHE A 180 6.60 -14.06 4.60
C PHE A 180 7.08 -15.17 3.66
N PRO A 181 7.03 -16.44 4.10
CA PRO A 181 7.46 -17.57 3.28
C PRO A 181 6.56 -17.84 2.08
N ARG A 182 5.33 -17.33 2.10
CA ARG A 182 4.31 -17.44 1.05
C ARG A 182 3.65 -16.07 0.82
N PRO A 183 2.96 -15.84 -0.32
CA PRO A 183 2.08 -14.69 -0.48
C PRO A 183 1.13 -14.55 0.72
N PHE A 184 1.19 -13.42 1.42
CA PHE A 184 0.53 -13.25 2.73
C PHE A 184 -0.07 -11.85 2.87
N HIS A 185 -1.39 -11.78 2.92
CA HIS A 185 -2.11 -10.53 3.10
C HIS A 185 -2.29 -10.24 4.59
N VAL A 186 -1.59 -9.22 5.10
CA VAL A 186 -1.67 -8.81 6.51
C VAL A 186 -3.06 -8.24 6.78
N LEU A 187 -3.74 -8.80 7.78
CA LEU A 187 -5.03 -8.31 8.26
C LEU A 187 -4.87 -7.47 9.53
N ASP A 188 -4.07 -7.94 10.48
CA ASP A 188 -3.87 -7.28 11.76
C ASP A 188 -2.48 -7.58 12.35
N VAL A 189 -2.00 -6.69 13.22
CA VAL A 189 -0.71 -6.82 13.90
C VAL A 189 -0.84 -6.42 15.36
N VAL A 190 -0.53 -7.37 16.24
CA VAL A 190 -0.56 -7.19 17.70
C VAL A 190 0.77 -7.68 18.25
N ASP A 191 1.53 -6.78 18.90
CA ASP A 191 2.86 -7.06 19.42
C ASP A 191 3.79 -7.66 18.34
N ASP A 192 4.30 -8.88 18.56
CA ASP A 192 5.15 -9.65 17.65
C ASP A 192 4.37 -10.62 16.74
N LEU A 193 3.04 -10.57 16.79
CA LEU A 193 2.13 -11.45 16.05
C LEU A 193 1.50 -10.73 14.86
N VAL A 194 1.47 -11.40 13.71
CA VAL A 194 0.87 -10.92 12.48
C VAL A 194 -0.18 -11.91 12.03
N LEU A 195 -1.43 -11.46 12.03
CA LEU A 195 -2.57 -12.18 11.49
C LEU A 195 -2.73 -11.83 10.01
N GLY A 196 -3.00 -12.83 9.18
CA GLY A 196 -3.25 -12.58 7.77
C GLY A 196 -3.83 -13.77 7.03
N MET A 197 -4.01 -13.58 5.73
CA MET A 197 -4.47 -14.62 4.81
C MET A 197 -3.33 -15.12 3.94
N VAL A 198 -3.25 -16.43 3.79
CA VAL A 198 -2.31 -17.12 2.89
C VAL A 198 -3.12 -17.95 1.89
N LEU A 199 -2.60 -18.11 0.69
CA LEU A 199 -3.06 -19.16 -0.23
C LEU A 199 -2.23 -20.42 0.02
N ASP A 200 -2.89 -21.53 0.28
CA ASP A 200 -2.22 -22.81 0.39
C ASP A 200 -1.83 -23.39 -0.98
N ASP A 201 -1.30 -24.60 -1.00
CA ASP A 201 -0.82 -25.26 -2.23
C ASP A 201 -1.98 -25.69 -3.16
N PHE A 202 -3.24 -25.48 -2.74
CA PHE A 202 -4.47 -25.74 -3.49
C PHE A 202 -5.25 -24.46 -3.82
N ASP A 203 -4.62 -23.28 -3.70
CA ASP A 203 -5.24 -21.96 -3.90
C ASP A 203 -6.43 -21.68 -2.96
N VAL A 204 -6.50 -22.35 -1.80
CA VAL A 204 -7.51 -22.08 -0.77
C VAL A 204 -7.02 -21.00 0.17
N GLN A 205 -7.87 -20.00 0.45
CA GLN A 205 -7.58 -18.97 1.43
C GLN A 205 -7.65 -19.56 2.85
N ALA A 206 -6.53 -19.50 3.57
CA ALA A 206 -6.43 -19.87 4.96
C ALA A 206 -5.98 -18.69 5.82
N VAL A 207 -6.43 -18.66 7.07
CA VAL A 207 -5.92 -17.72 8.07
C VAL A 207 -4.64 -18.29 8.66
N ALA A 208 -3.58 -17.48 8.69
CA ALA A 208 -2.32 -17.85 9.32
C ALA A 208 -1.87 -16.76 10.30
N LEU A 209 -1.24 -17.21 11.37
CA LEU A 209 -0.64 -16.37 12.40
C LEU A 209 0.87 -16.60 12.38
N TYR A 210 1.63 -15.55 12.10
CA TYR A 210 3.09 -15.58 12.18
C TYR A 210 3.57 -14.80 13.39
N ARG A 211 4.60 -15.31 14.06
CA ARG A 211 5.41 -14.54 14.99
C ARG A 211 6.69 -14.11 14.29
N TYR A 212 7.01 -12.83 14.29
CA TYR A 212 8.30 -12.35 13.79
C TYR A 212 9.25 -12.01 14.94
N ARG A 213 10.55 -12.04 14.65
CA ARG A 213 11.60 -11.56 15.56
C ARG A 213 12.61 -10.79 14.71
N PHE A 214 13.00 -9.61 15.18
CA PHE A 214 14.18 -8.95 14.63
C PHE A 214 15.43 -9.67 15.15
N GLY A 215 16.41 -9.90 14.27
CA GLY A 215 17.70 -10.43 14.70
C GLY A 215 18.40 -9.46 15.67
N PRO A 216 19.32 -9.95 16.52
CA PRO A 216 20.20 -9.11 17.31
C PRO A 216 21.12 -8.24 16.44
#